data_AF-A0A166L460-F1
#
_entry.id   AF-A0A166L460-F1
#
_cell.length_a   1.000
_cell.length_b   1.000
_cell.length_c   1.000
_cell.angle_alpha   90.00
_cell.angle_beta   90.00
_cell.angle_gamma   90.00
#
_symmetry.space_group_name_H-M   'P 1'
#
loop_
_entity.id
_entity.type
_entity.pdbx_description
1 polymer ?
#
loop_
_entity_poly.entity_id
_entity_poly.type
_entity_poly.pdbx_seq_one_letter_code
_entity_poly.pdbx_strand_id
1 'polypeptide(L)'
;MRSLFLLQTRALQVAFNDNIMPRIYMNVAPTLTFDLYGLVLKESKQYFRDARAEDFGITIEQLVSHGDARAQNLAAFQALLEDVLKWMAASGESAQYVTGEVPSNADLFLGGVLVFIKRIGGKPEEHDLFKLIDTVGKGRLLKYVGELEHLA
;
A
#
# COMPACT_ATOMS: atom_id res chain seq x y z
N MET A 1 21.12 -7.25 14.63
CA MET A 1 19.80 -6.87 14.09
C MET A 1 19.41 -5.54 14.72
N ARG A 2 19.22 -4.46 13.93
CA ARG A 2 18.77 -3.15 14.46
C ARG A 2 17.28 -3.24 14.82
N SER A 3 16.83 -2.52 15.85
CA SER A 3 15.42 -2.54 16.28
C SER A 3 14.53 -1.80 15.29
N LEU A 4 13.42 -2.41 14.88
CA LEU A 4 12.35 -1.78 14.10
C LEU A 4 11.51 -0.79 14.91
N PHE A 5 11.62 -0.86 16.23
CA PHE A 5 11.00 0.06 17.17
C PHE A 5 12.10 0.86 17.85
N LEU A 6 12.54 1.94 17.19
CA LEU A 6 13.48 2.89 17.78
C LEU A 6 12.92 3.45 19.10
N LEU A 7 13.80 3.81 20.02
CA LEU A 7 13.39 4.39 21.28
C LEU A 7 12.55 5.65 21.01
N GLN A 8 11.43 5.81 21.72
CA GLN A 8 10.52 6.96 21.60
C GLN A 8 9.73 7.10 20.28
N THR A 9 9.83 6.17 19.32
CA THR A 9 9.04 6.26 18.06
C THR A 9 7.80 5.37 18.03
N ARG A 10 7.59 4.49 19.02
CA ARG A 10 6.49 3.51 19.01
C ARG A 10 5.11 4.15 18.83
N ALA A 11 4.79 5.18 19.62
CA ALA A 11 3.50 5.86 19.53
C ALA A 11 3.30 6.56 18.17
N LEU A 12 4.37 7.13 17.61
CA LEU A 12 4.33 7.77 16.29
C LEU A 12 4.15 6.74 15.16
N GLN A 13 4.78 5.57 15.27
CA GLN A 13 4.60 4.49 14.30
C GLN A 13 3.16 3.93 14.35
N VAL A 14 2.57 3.82 15.54
CA VAL A 14 1.15 3.46 15.69
C VAL A 14 0.26 4.53 15.05
N ALA A 15 0.46 5.81 15.37
CA ALA A 15 -0.32 6.90 14.80
C ALA A 15 -0.20 6.99 13.27
N PHE A 16 0.99 6.70 12.73
CA PHE A 16 1.19 6.61 11.29
C PHE A 16 0.36 5.47 10.69
N ASN A 17 0.48 4.25 11.23
CA ASN A 17 -0.26 3.09 10.76
C ASN A 17 -1.79 3.28 10.86
N ASP A 18 -2.27 3.83 11.97
CA ASP A 18 -3.69 4.13 12.20
C ASP A 18 -4.23 5.18 11.22
N ASN A 19 -3.38 6.10 10.73
CA ASN A 19 -3.75 7.07 9.71
C ASN A 19 -3.82 6.44 8.31
N ILE A 20 -2.80 5.66 7.94
CA ILE A 20 -2.69 5.15 6.56
C ILE A 20 -3.57 3.92 6.32
N MET A 21 -3.75 3.04 7.30
CA MET A 21 -4.41 1.76 7.07
C MET A 21 -5.88 1.91 6.63
N PRO A 22 -6.71 2.73 7.27
CA PRO A 22 -8.09 2.95 6.79
C PRO A 22 -8.12 3.55 5.38
N ARG A 23 -7.20 4.46 5.05
CA ARG A 23 -7.09 5.08 3.73
C ARG A 23 -6.66 4.08 2.66
N ILE A 24 -5.75 3.16 2.99
CA ILE A 24 -5.36 2.05 2.11
C ILE A 24 -6.56 1.13 1.91
N TYR A 25 -7.21 0.68 2.99
CA TYR A 25 -8.33 -0.25 2.90
C TYR A 25 -9.48 0.32 2.05
N MET A 26 -9.89 1.55 2.29
CA MET A 26 -10.98 2.18 1.57
C MET A 26 -10.69 2.41 0.07
N ASN A 27 -9.45 2.82 -0.27
CA ASN A 27 -9.15 3.29 -1.63
C ASN A 27 -8.41 2.25 -2.49
N VAL A 28 -7.76 1.25 -1.88
CA VAL A 28 -6.96 0.25 -2.59
C VAL A 28 -7.67 -1.09 -2.64
N ALA A 29 -8.28 -1.52 -1.53
CA ALA A 29 -8.82 -2.88 -1.43
C ALA A 29 -9.90 -3.19 -2.48
N PRO A 30 -10.85 -2.28 -2.80
CA PRO A 30 -11.86 -2.57 -3.83
C PRO A 30 -11.26 -2.79 -5.21
N THR A 31 -10.23 -2.01 -5.56
CA THR A 31 -9.54 -2.11 -6.86
C THR A 31 -8.68 -3.37 -6.93
N LEU A 32 -7.94 -3.68 -5.87
CA LEU A 32 -6.93 -4.74 -5.85
C LEU A 32 -7.52 -6.15 -5.62
N THR A 33 -8.64 -6.26 -4.91
CA THR A 33 -9.20 -7.55 -4.49
C THR A 33 -9.68 -8.40 -5.67
N PHE A 34 -10.26 -7.76 -6.69
CA PHE A 34 -10.68 -8.48 -7.90
C PHE A 34 -9.46 -9.04 -8.65
N ASP A 35 -8.41 -8.23 -8.81
CA ASP A 35 -7.17 -8.65 -9.46
C ASP A 35 -6.49 -9.79 -8.67
N LEU A 36 -6.46 -9.68 -7.35
CA LEU A 36 -5.98 -10.72 -6.45
C LEU A 36 -6.75 -12.02 -6.61
N TYR A 37 -8.08 -11.98 -6.74
CA TYR A 37 -8.90 -13.18 -6.93
C TYR A 37 -8.54 -13.96 -8.21
N GLY A 38 -8.06 -13.26 -9.24
CA GLY A 38 -7.47 -13.89 -10.42
C GLY A 38 -6.29 -14.81 -10.10
N LEU A 39 -5.48 -14.41 -9.10
CA LEU A 39 -4.24 -15.06 -8.67
C LEU A 39 -4.43 -16.10 -7.55
N VAL A 40 -5.58 -16.10 -6.88
CA VAL A 40 -5.86 -17.06 -5.79
C VAL A 40 -5.87 -18.50 -6.33
N LEU A 41 -5.21 -19.41 -5.60
CA LEU A 41 -5.19 -20.85 -5.90
C LEU A 41 -6.61 -21.40 -6.05
N LYS A 42 -6.82 -22.32 -6.99
CA LYS A 42 -8.15 -22.86 -7.33
C LYS A 42 -8.89 -23.37 -6.09
N GLU A 43 -8.20 -24.05 -5.20
CA GLU A 43 -8.72 -24.66 -3.97
C GLU A 43 -9.15 -23.60 -2.95
N SER A 44 -8.53 -22.42 -2.97
CA SER A 44 -8.81 -21.31 -2.06
C SER A 44 -9.80 -20.29 -2.63
N LYS A 45 -10.19 -20.38 -3.90
CA LYS A 45 -11.04 -19.37 -4.56
C LYS A 45 -12.39 -19.23 -3.88
N GLN A 46 -13.07 -20.34 -3.56
CA GLN A 46 -14.39 -20.28 -2.94
C GLN A 46 -14.32 -19.60 -1.56
N TYR A 47 -13.39 -20.05 -0.70
CA TYR A 47 -13.17 -19.42 0.60
C TYR A 47 -12.84 -17.93 0.48
N PHE A 48 -11.94 -17.55 -0.42
CA PHE A 48 -11.57 -16.15 -0.62
C PHE A 48 -12.77 -15.32 -1.08
N ARG A 49 -13.57 -15.83 -2.01
CA ARG A 49 -14.77 -15.15 -2.51
C ARG A 49 -15.79 -14.92 -1.40
N ASP A 50 -16.06 -15.93 -0.58
CA ASP A 50 -17.04 -15.86 0.50
C ASP A 50 -16.58 -14.88 1.59
N ALA A 51 -15.31 -14.98 2.01
CA ALA A 51 -14.75 -14.09 3.03
C ALA A 51 -14.75 -12.62 2.58
N ARG A 52 -14.42 -12.34 1.31
CA ARG A 52 -14.47 -10.96 0.80
C ARG A 52 -15.90 -10.47 0.60
N ALA A 53 -16.84 -11.34 0.26
CA ALA A 53 -18.24 -10.96 0.21
C ALA A 53 -18.79 -10.57 1.59
N GLU A 54 -18.35 -11.25 2.65
CA GLU A 54 -18.65 -10.88 4.03
C GLU A 54 -17.99 -9.53 4.42
N ASP A 55 -16.70 -9.36 4.12
CA ASP A 55 -15.96 -8.12 4.43
C ASP A 55 -16.59 -6.87 3.76
N PHE A 56 -16.98 -6.98 2.49
CA PHE A 56 -17.47 -5.84 1.70
C PHE A 56 -19.01 -5.72 1.67
N GLY A 57 -19.74 -6.75 2.10
CA GLY A 57 -21.20 -6.81 2.01
C GLY A 57 -21.76 -6.94 0.59
N ILE A 58 -20.90 -7.19 -0.41
CA ILE A 58 -21.25 -7.36 -1.84
C ILE A 58 -20.38 -8.44 -2.46
N THR A 59 -20.79 -9.03 -3.59
CA THR A 59 -19.97 -10.08 -4.22
C THR A 59 -18.69 -9.50 -4.82
N ILE A 60 -17.66 -10.34 -5.00
CA ILE A 60 -16.39 -9.89 -5.58
C ILE A 60 -16.54 -9.39 -7.04
N GLU A 61 -17.51 -9.92 -7.78
CA GLU A 61 -17.84 -9.45 -9.13
C GLU A 61 -18.54 -8.09 -9.13
N GLN A 62 -19.15 -7.70 -8.00
CA GLN A 62 -19.73 -6.37 -7.78
C GLN A 62 -18.70 -5.39 -7.21
N LEU A 63 -17.59 -5.89 -6.65
CA LEU A 63 -16.53 -5.09 -6.05
C LEU A 63 -15.76 -4.23 -7.06
N VAL A 64 -16.01 -4.40 -8.36
CA VAL A 64 -15.20 -3.74 -9.36
C VAL A 64 -15.41 -2.23 -9.33
N SER A 65 -14.40 -1.51 -8.83
CA SER A 65 -14.32 -0.07 -8.97
C SER A 65 -14.05 0.23 -10.45
N HIS A 66 -15.11 0.51 -11.21
CA HIS A 66 -15.04 1.03 -12.56
C HIS A 66 -15.47 2.50 -12.59
N GLY A 67 -15.16 3.19 -13.69
CA GLY A 67 -15.60 4.56 -13.93
C GLY A 67 -15.15 5.52 -12.82
N ASP A 68 -16.06 6.41 -12.41
CA ASP A 68 -15.79 7.49 -11.47
C ASP A 68 -15.30 7.00 -10.10
N ALA A 69 -15.84 5.88 -9.61
CA ALA A 69 -15.41 5.29 -8.34
C ALA A 69 -13.94 4.85 -8.38
N ARG A 70 -13.50 4.27 -9.51
CA ARG A 70 -12.07 3.93 -9.70
C ARG A 70 -11.21 5.17 -9.72
N ALA A 71 -11.62 6.19 -10.46
CA ALA A 71 -10.86 7.44 -10.56
C ALA A 71 -10.73 8.14 -9.19
N GLN A 72 -11.79 8.13 -8.39
CA GLN A 72 -11.78 8.66 -7.02
C GLN A 72 -10.83 7.88 -6.11
N ASN A 73 -10.89 6.55 -6.15
CA ASN A 73 -9.99 5.67 -5.39
C ASN A 73 -8.51 5.90 -5.76
N LEU A 74 -8.22 5.99 -7.07
CA LEU A 74 -6.86 6.25 -7.55
C LEU A 74 -6.36 7.63 -7.13
N ALA A 75 -7.19 8.67 -7.23
CA ALA A 75 -6.84 10.02 -6.78
C ALA A 75 -6.59 10.07 -5.26
N ALA A 76 -7.42 9.39 -4.47
CA ALA A 76 -7.27 9.30 -3.02
C ALA A 76 -6.01 8.52 -2.62
N PHE A 77 -5.68 7.45 -3.34
CA PHE A 77 -4.44 6.72 -3.14
C PHE A 77 -3.21 7.56 -3.52
N GLN A 78 -3.26 8.27 -4.65
CA GLN A 78 -2.20 9.21 -5.02
C GLN A 78 -1.97 10.27 -3.92
N ALA A 79 -3.04 10.89 -3.41
CA ALA A 79 -2.95 11.87 -2.34
C ALA A 79 -2.34 11.29 -1.06
N LEU A 80 -2.68 10.04 -0.70
CA LEU A 80 -2.04 9.32 0.39
C LEU A 80 -0.53 9.16 0.18
N LEU A 81 -0.12 8.72 -1.01
CA LEU A 81 1.31 8.56 -1.33
C LEU A 81 2.06 9.90 -1.26
N GLU A 82 1.45 10.98 -1.74
CA GLU A 82 2.01 12.33 -1.63
C GLU A 82 2.12 12.80 -0.18
N ASP A 83 1.13 12.52 0.67
CA ASP A 83 1.19 12.84 2.10
C ASP A 83 2.29 12.07 2.81
N VAL A 84 2.46 10.78 2.51
CA VAL A 84 3.57 9.97 3.03
C VAL A 84 4.91 10.59 2.64
N LEU A 85 5.08 11.01 1.38
CA LEU A 85 6.31 11.68 0.95
C LEU A 85 6.56 12.97 1.74
N LYS A 86 5.52 13.78 2.01
CA LYS A 86 5.63 14.98 2.84
C LYS A 86 6.04 14.64 4.27
N TRP A 87 5.46 13.61 4.87
CA TRP A 87 5.81 13.19 6.24
C TRP A 87 7.24 12.65 6.34
N MET A 88 7.68 11.89 5.34
CA MET A 88 9.09 11.45 5.27
C MET A 88 10.03 12.65 5.14
N ALA A 89 9.71 13.61 4.26
CA ALA A 89 10.51 14.83 4.13
C ALA A 89 10.56 15.67 5.42
N ALA A 90 9.47 15.68 6.20
CA ALA A 90 9.42 16.35 7.50
C ALA A 90 10.32 15.70 8.56
N SER A 91 10.79 14.47 8.33
CA SER A 91 11.74 13.78 9.23
C SER A 91 13.19 14.21 9.03
N GLY A 92 13.48 15.09 8.06
CA GLY A 92 14.80 15.67 7.81
C GLY A 92 15.27 15.51 6.36
N GLU A 93 16.27 16.30 5.94
CA GLU A 93 16.79 16.29 4.56
C GLU A 93 17.41 14.94 4.15
N SER A 94 17.98 14.20 5.11
CA SER A 94 18.53 12.86 4.91
C SER A 94 17.49 11.74 5.07
N ALA A 95 16.22 12.05 5.34
CA ALA A 95 15.21 11.05 5.64
C ALA A 95 14.83 10.20 4.42
N GLN A 96 15.18 8.91 4.51
CA GLN A 96 14.86 7.90 3.51
C GLN A 96 13.62 7.08 3.90
N TYR A 97 13.29 7.05 5.19
CA TYR A 97 12.26 6.23 5.82
C TYR A 97 11.29 7.09 6.64
N VAL A 98 10.17 6.51 7.05
CA VAL A 98 9.10 7.18 7.81
C VAL A 98 9.63 7.80 9.12
N THR A 99 10.61 7.16 9.76
CA THR A 99 11.21 7.66 11.01
C THR A 99 12.61 8.26 10.83
N GLY A 100 12.99 8.64 9.59
CA GLY A 100 14.29 9.26 9.31
C GLY A 100 15.22 8.39 8.46
N GLU A 101 16.43 8.11 8.97
CA GLU A 101 17.51 7.49 8.16
C GLU A 101 17.53 5.96 8.19
N VAL A 102 16.78 5.34 9.10
CA VAL A 102 16.75 3.87 9.25
C VAL A 102 15.32 3.35 9.13
N PRO A 103 15.12 2.15 8.54
CA PRO A 103 13.81 1.55 8.41
C PRO A 103 13.22 1.21 9.79
N SER A 104 11.92 1.42 9.91
CA SER A 104 11.12 1.14 11.11
C SER A 104 9.99 0.14 10.81
N ASN A 105 9.22 -0.25 11.82
CA ASN A 105 8.03 -1.07 11.60
C ASN A 105 6.96 -0.35 10.77
N ALA A 106 6.85 0.98 10.86
CA ALA A 106 5.99 1.76 9.97
C ALA A 106 6.40 1.62 8.50
N ASP A 107 7.72 1.57 8.24
CA ASP A 107 8.24 1.34 6.90
C ASP A 107 7.93 -0.06 6.39
N LEU A 108 8.10 -1.08 7.23
CA LEU A 108 7.76 -2.46 6.84
C LEU A 108 6.27 -2.62 6.56
N PHE A 109 5.40 -1.95 7.31
CA PHE A 109 3.97 -1.97 7.06
C PHE A 109 3.63 -1.32 5.72
N LEU A 110 4.06 -0.07 5.50
CA LEU A 110 3.81 0.63 4.24
C LEU A 110 4.44 -0.11 3.06
N GLY A 111 5.72 -0.47 3.18
CA GLY A 111 6.46 -1.24 2.18
C GLY A 111 5.78 -2.55 1.84
N GLY A 112 5.31 -3.30 2.84
CA GLY A 112 4.58 -4.54 2.61
C GLY A 112 3.33 -4.34 1.75
N VAL A 113 2.56 -3.28 2.00
CA VAL A 113 1.41 -2.91 1.16
C VAL A 113 1.83 -2.56 -0.26
N LEU A 114 2.85 -1.71 -0.42
CA LEU A 114 3.31 -1.28 -1.75
C LEU A 114 3.92 -2.44 -2.56
N VAL A 115 4.67 -3.34 -1.91
CA VAL A 115 5.16 -4.59 -2.50
C VAL A 115 3.99 -5.47 -2.93
N PHE A 116 2.95 -5.58 -2.10
CA PHE A 116 1.77 -6.37 -2.44
C PHE A 116 1.06 -5.84 -3.69
N ILE A 117 0.87 -4.52 -3.79
CA ILE A 117 0.32 -3.86 -4.98
C ILE A 117 1.20 -4.12 -6.20
N LYS A 118 2.51 -3.95 -6.08
CA LYS A 118 3.48 -4.22 -7.16
C LYS A 118 3.39 -5.68 -7.64
N ARG A 119 3.33 -6.65 -6.72
CA ARG A 119 3.27 -8.08 -7.06
C ARG A 119 1.99 -8.49 -7.76
N ILE A 120 0.85 -7.90 -7.36
CA ILE A 120 -0.44 -8.16 -8.04
C ILE A 120 -0.48 -7.46 -9.40
N GLY A 121 -0.02 -6.21 -9.45
CA GLY A 121 -0.06 -5.41 -10.68
C GLY A 121 0.92 -5.85 -11.76
N GLY A 122 1.97 -6.61 -11.42
CA GLY A 122 2.96 -7.12 -12.37
C GLY A 122 3.87 -6.01 -12.90
N LYS A 123 3.40 -5.20 -13.85
CA LYS A 123 4.15 -4.09 -14.46
C LYS A 123 3.44 -2.74 -14.31
N PRO A 124 4.16 -1.61 -14.17
CA PRO A 124 3.55 -0.30 -13.97
C PRO A 124 2.62 0.13 -15.11
N GLU A 125 2.96 -0.21 -16.36
CA GLU A 125 2.16 0.14 -17.54
C GLU A 125 0.86 -0.66 -17.67
N GLU A 126 0.72 -1.75 -16.91
CA GLU A 126 -0.42 -2.66 -16.96
C GLU A 126 -1.38 -2.48 -15.76
N HIS A 127 -0.99 -1.73 -14.72
CA HIS A 127 -1.77 -1.64 -13.48
C HIS A 127 -1.72 -0.24 -12.82
N ASP A 128 -2.87 0.42 -12.75
CA ASP A 128 -3.00 1.83 -12.32
C ASP A 128 -2.40 2.11 -10.93
N LEU A 129 -2.67 1.26 -9.93
CA LEU A 129 -2.13 1.45 -8.59
C LEU A 129 -0.60 1.30 -8.57
N PHE A 130 -0.06 0.40 -9.40
CA PHE A 130 1.39 0.21 -9.47
C PHE A 130 2.04 1.39 -10.21
N LYS A 131 1.40 1.89 -11.27
CA LYS A 131 1.80 3.13 -11.95
C LYS A 131 1.91 4.31 -11.00
N LEU A 132 0.98 4.46 -10.05
CA LEU A 132 1.05 5.53 -9.05
C LEU A 132 2.28 5.38 -8.15
N ILE A 133 2.64 4.17 -7.74
CA ILE A 133 3.87 3.90 -6.95
C ILE A 133 5.14 4.27 -7.74
N ASP A 134 5.15 3.98 -9.05
CA ASP A 134 6.26 4.31 -9.94
C ASP A 134 6.41 5.81 -10.21
N THR A 135 5.29 6.53 -10.35
CA THR A 135 5.31 7.92 -10.81
C THR A 135 5.30 8.95 -9.67
N VAL A 136 4.62 8.67 -8.56
CA VAL A 136 4.53 9.59 -7.42
C VAL A 136 5.90 9.79 -6.77
N GLY A 137 6.24 11.05 -6.50
CA GLY A 137 7.57 11.40 -5.99
C GLY A 137 8.70 11.13 -6.98
N LYS A 138 8.42 11.10 -8.29
CA LYS A 138 9.40 10.87 -9.36
C LYS A 138 10.17 9.55 -9.19
N GLY A 139 9.47 8.46 -8.88
CA GLY A 139 10.06 7.14 -8.66
C GLY A 139 10.66 6.90 -7.27
N ARG A 140 10.60 7.89 -6.37
CA ARG A 140 11.10 7.73 -4.98
C ARG A 140 10.43 6.56 -4.27
N LEU A 141 9.11 6.39 -4.43
CA LEU A 141 8.38 5.31 -3.77
C LEU A 141 8.71 3.93 -4.35
N LEU A 142 8.91 3.82 -5.67
CA LEU A 142 9.37 2.56 -6.25
C LEU A 142 10.78 2.18 -5.79
N LYS A 143 11.69 3.15 -5.68
CA LYS A 143 13.01 2.93 -5.09
C LYS A 143 12.91 2.45 -3.64
N TYR A 144 12.09 3.13 -2.84
CA TYR A 144 11.80 2.75 -1.45
C TYR A 144 11.26 1.32 -1.33
N VAL A 145 10.32 0.93 -2.21
CA VAL A 145 9.83 -0.46 -2.29
C VAL A 145 10.96 -1.44 -2.57
N GLY A 146 11.82 -1.15 -3.55
CA GLY A 146 12.96 -2.00 -3.87
C GLY A 146 13.93 -2.17 -2.70
N GLU A 147 14.21 -1.10 -1.95
CA GLU A 147 15.06 -1.15 -0.76
C GLU A 147 14.45 -2.04 0.34
N LEU A 148 13.14 -1.94 0.57
CA LEU A 148 12.45 -2.76 1.58
C LEU A 148 12.31 -4.24 1.18
N GLU A 149 12.21 -4.54 -0.11
CA GLU A 149 12.22 -5.95 -0.59
C GLU A 149 13.55 -6.66 -0.30
N HIS A 150 14.65 -5.91 -0.14
CA HIS A 150 15.95 -6.48 0.26
C HIS A 150 16.10 -6.68 1.77
N LEU A 151 15.16 -6.18 2.58
CA LEU A 151 15.18 -6.33 4.04
C LEU A 151 14.38 -7.55 4.54
N ALA A 152 13.54 -8.14 3.69
CA ALA A 152 12.69 -9.30 3.96
C ALA A 152 13.31 -10.59 3.42
#